data_AF-A0A3C7VXK6-F1
#
_entry.id   AF-A0A3C7VXK6-F1
#
_cell.length_a   1.000
_cell.length_b   1.000
_cell.length_c   1.000
_cell.angle_alpha   90.00
_cell.angle_beta   90.00
_cell.angle_gamma   90.00
#
_symmetry.space_group_name_H-M   'P 1'
#
loop_
_entity.id
_entity.type
_entity.pdbx_description
1 polymer ?
#
loop_
_entity_poly.entity_id
_entity_poly.type
_entity_poly.pdbx_seq_one_letter_code
_entity_poly.pdbx_strand_id
1 'polypeptide(L)' 'ATVGWRASEHWHLKVQLDAHSSAWNSPREAIGEPSAQLVVGASGRLGKAWVIDLAFSEDIVVERSPDIVFQLGLRWQRPQ' A
#
# COMPACT_ATOMS: atom_id res chain seq x y z
N ALA A 1 2.22 -1.93 10.15
CA ALA A 1 1.81 -3.34 10.29
C ALA A 1 1.26 -3.85 8.96
N THR A 2 1.50 -5.12 8.62
CA THR A 2 1.07 -5.71 7.34
C THR A 2 0.41 -7.06 7.55
N VAL A 3 -0.72 -7.29 6.88
CA VAL A 3 -1.44 -8.56 6.84
C VAL A 3 -1.51 -9.03 5.40
N GLY A 4 -1.17 -10.30 5.17
CA GLY A 4 -1.23 -10.95 3.87
C GLY A 4 -2.16 -12.15 3.90
N TRP A 5 -2.94 -12.33 2.83
CA TRP A 5 -3.84 -13.46 2.65
C TRP A 5 -3.66 -14.08 1.27
N ARG A 6 -3.51 -15.40 1.23
CA ARG A 6 -3.55 -16.17 -0.02
C ARG A 6 -5.00 -16.44 -0.40
N ALA A 7 -5.50 -15.64 -1.34
CA ALA A 7 -6.89 -15.67 -1.80
C ALA A 7 -7.26 -16.94 -2.57
N SER A 8 -6.32 -17.39 -3.38
CA SER A 8 -6.40 -18.60 -4.19
C SER A 8 -4.98 -19.09 -4.46
N GLU A 9 -4.82 -20.10 -5.31
CA GLU A 9 -3.49 -20.50 -5.79
C GLU A 9 -2.78 -19.41 -6.62
N HIS A 10 -3.56 -18.51 -7.23
CA HIS A 10 -3.05 -17.53 -8.19
C HIS A 10 -2.99 -16.11 -7.63
N TRP A 11 -3.71 -15.82 -6.55
CA TRP A 11 -3.89 -14.46 -6.02
C TRP A 11 -3.56 -14.35 -4.54
N HIS A 12 -2.89 -13.27 -4.17
CA HIS A 12 -2.59 -12.89 -2.80
C HIS A 12 -3.04 -11.45 -2.57
N LEU A 13 -3.77 -11.19 -1.50
CA LEU A 13 -4.05 -9.81 -1.06
C LEU A 13 -3.12 -9.41 0.07
N LYS A 14 -2.89 -8.10 0.15
CA LYS A 14 -2.07 -7.46 1.16
C LYS A 14 -2.77 -6.20 1.64
N VAL A 15 -2.80 -6.02 2.96
CA VAL A 15 -3.20 -4.77 3.61
C VAL A 15 -2.05 -4.32 4.49
N GLN A 16 -1.65 -3.07 4.37
CA GLN A 16 -0.59 -2.47 5.18
C GLN A 16 -1.07 -1.14 5.75
N LEU A 17 -0.84 -0.97 7.04
CA LEU A 17 -1.03 0.29 7.75
C LEU A 17 0.35 0.81 8.15
N ASP A 18 0.71 1.99 7.68
CA ASP A 18 1.89 2.74 8.11
C ASP A 18 1.43 3.93 8.95
N ALA A 19 2.08 4.18 10.07
CA ALA A 19 1.72 5.29 10.96
C ALA A 19 2.97 5.89 11.58
N HIS A 20 3.07 7.20 11.53
CA HIS A 20 4.17 7.96 12.09
C HIS A 20 3.64 8.92 13.15
N SER A 21 4.16 8.81 14.37
CA SER A 21 3.93 9.80 15.42
C SER A 21 4.73 11.06 15.13
N SER A 22 4.22 12.21 15.55
CA SER A 22 4.95 13.47 15.42
C SER A 22 6.31 13.38 16.11
N ALA A 23 7.36 13.64 15.34
CA ALA A 23 8.73 13.57 15.87
C ALA A 23 9.08 14.80 16.73
N TRP A 24 8.33 15.91 16.59
CA TRP A 24 8.55 17.17 17.33
C TRP A 24 7.25 17.91 17.67
N ASN A 25 7.21 18.51 18.86
CA ASN A 25 6.16 19.45 19.28
C ASN A 25 6.50 20.84 18.72
N SER A 26 6.09 21.11 17.47
CA SER A 26 6.40 22.35 16.75
C SER A 26 5.11 23.13 16.47
N PRO A 27 5.04 24.44 16.74
CA PRO A 27 3.88 25.29 16.44
C PRO A 27 3.69 25.57 14.94
N ARG A 28 4.41 24.85 14.06
CA ARG A 28 4.18 24.82 12.61
C ARG A 28 3.58 23.47 12.25
N GLU A 29 2.27 23.50 12.04
CA GLU A 29 1.36 22.44 11.55
C GLU A 29 2.05 21.48 10.55
N ALA A 30 2.72 22.02 9.53
CA ALA A 30 3.29 21.24 8.42
C ALA A 30 4.35 20.15 8.73
N ILE A 31 4.92 20.07 9.94
CA ILE A 31 5.97 19.08 10.29
C ILE A 31 5.66 18.34 11.61
N GLY A 32 4.57 18.71 12.30
CA GLY A 32 4.27 18.26 13.67
C GLY A 32 3.11 17.29 13.79
N GLU A 33 2.49 16.88 12.69
CA GLU A 33 1.20 16.18 12.71
C GLU A 33 1.39 14.66 12.61
N PRO A 34 0.62 13.86 13.37
CA PRO A 34 0.62 12.42 13.21
C PRO A 34 0.11 12.07 11.81
N SER A 35 0.77 11.17 11.11
CA SER A 35 0.32 10.68 9.81
C SER A 35 0.04 9.19 9.88
N ALA A 36 -0.95 8.75 9.11
CA ALA A 36 -1.19 7.33 8.88
C ALA A 36 -1.60 7.11 7.44
N GLN A 37 -1.06 6.07 6.84
CA GLN A 37 -1.33 5.67 5.46
C GLN A 37 -1.78 4.21 5.43
N LEU A 38 -2.84 3.96 4.68
CA LEU A 38 -3.32 2.62 4.36
C LEU A 38 -2.93 2.27 2.93
N VAL A 39 -2.42 1.06 2.75
CA VAL A 39 -2.18 0.45 1.44
C VAL A 39 -2.98 -0.83 1.35
N VAL A 40 -3.75 -0.96 0.28
CA VAL A 40 -4.47 -2.19 -0.05
C VAL A 40 -4.03 -2.62 -1.44
N GLY A 41 -3.66 -3.89 -1.58
CA GLY A 41 -3.20 -4.41 -2.86
C GLY A 41 -3.41 -5.90 -3.06
N ALA A 42 -3.23 -6.31 -4.31
CA ALA A 42 -3.34 -7.66 -4.80
C ALA A 42 -2.15 -8.00 -5.70
N SER A 43 -1.65 -9.22 -5.59
CA SER A 43 -0.62 -9.78 -6.46
C SER A 43 -1.16 -11.06 -7.08
N GLY A 44 -1.11 -11.17 -8.41
CA GLY A 44 -1.67 -12.29 -9.16
C GLY A 44 -0.74 -12.84 -10.24
N ARG A 45 -0.78 -14.14 -10.51
CA ARG A 45 -0.12 -14.72 -11.70
C ARG A 45 -1.01 -14.57 -12.93
N LEU A 46 -0.46 -14.05 -14.02
CA LEU A 46 -1.08 -14.01 -15.34
C LEU A 46 -0.40 -15.07 -16.22
N GLY A 47 -1.05 -16.23 -16.36
CA GLY A 47 -0.46 -17.38 -17.03
C GLY A 47 0.81 -17.88 -16.34
N LYS A 48 1.74 -18.47 -17.11
CA LYS A 48 2.95 -19.12 -16.55
C LYS A 48 4.10 -18.16 -16.28
N ALA A 49 4.10 -17.00 -16.93
CA ALA A 49 5.29 -16.16 -17.05
C ALA A 49 5.14 -14.74 -16.51
N TRP A 50 3.96 -14.35 -16.03
CA TRP A 50 3.71 -12.97 -15.61
C TRP A 50 3.12 -12.90 -14.22
N VAL A 51 3.48 -11.85 -13.50
CA VAL A 51 2.89 -11.46 -12.23
C VAL A 51 2.42 -10.02 -12.37
N ILE A 52 1.17 -9.77 -11.98
CA ILE A 52 0.58 -8.43 -11.90
C ILE A 52 0.43 -8.05 -10.43
N ASP A 53 0.77 -6.81 -10.12
CA ASP A 53 0.58 -6.19 -8.82
C ASP A 53 -0.35 -4.97 -9.01
N LEU A 54 -1.41 -4.91 -8.23
CA LEU A 54 -2.35 -3.78 -8.19
C LEU A 54 -2.40 -3.29 -6.74
N ALA A 55 -2.28 -1.99 -6.53
CA ALA A 55 -2.47 -1.41 -5.20
C ALA A 55 -3.03 0.00 -5.28
N PHE A 56 -3.67 0.43 -4.20
CA PHE A 56 -3.87 1.84 -3.93
C PHE A 56 -3.43 2.16 -2.50
N SER A 57 -3.01 3.40 -2.30
CA SER A 57 -2.68 3.94 -0.98
C SER A 57 -3.41 5.24 -0.73
N GLU A 58 -3.86 5.44 0.50
CA GLU A 58 -4.57 6.63 0.94
C GLU A 58 -4.08 7.03 2.34
N ASP A 59 -3.99 8.33 2.58
CA ASP A 59 -3.71 8.88 3.90
C ASP A 59 -5.00 8.86 4.75
N ILE A 60 -4.99 8.15 5.89
CA ILE A 60 -6.15 8.02 6.79
C ILE A 60 -6.21 9.18 7.79
N VAL A 61 -5.06 9.65 8.27
CA VAL A 61 -5.00 10.85 9.11
C VAL A 61 -4.80 12.04 8.18
N VAL A 62 -5.92 12.64 7.78
CA VAL A 62 -5.99 13.78 6.87
C VAL A 62 -6.25 15.06 7.66
N GLU A 63 -5.26 15.95 7.71
CA GLU A 63 -5.50 17.33 8.14
C GLU A 63 -6.02 18.21 6.98
N ARG A 64 -5.78 17.78 5.73
CA ARG A 64 -6.42 18.29 4.50
C ARG A 64 -6.65 17.16 3.50
N SER A 65 -7.61 17.38 2.59
CA SER A 65 -8.15 16.52 1.51
C SER A 65 -7.50 15.14 1.27
N PRO A 66 -8.30 14.05 1.12
CA PRO A 66 -7.76 12.72 0.86
C PRO A 66 -6.94 12.64 -0.43
N ASP A 67 -5.69 12.21 -0.30
CA ASP A 67 -4.79 11.94 -1.41
C ASP A 67 -4.72 10.42 -1.66
N ILE A 68 -5.15 9.99 -2.86
CA ILE A 68 -5.15 8.58 -3.26
C ILE A 68 -4.10 8.37 -4.36
N VAL A 69 -3.24 7.37 -4.20
CA VAL A 69 -2.27 6.92 -5.21
C VAL A 69 -2.64 5.53 -5.69
N PHE A 70 -2.67 5.33 -7.01
CA PHE A 70 -2.86 4.01 -7.63
C PHE A 70 -1.54 3.50 -8.21
N GLN A 71 -1.29 2.20 -8.06
CA GLN A 71 -0.06 1.53 -8.48
C GLN A 71 -0.38 0.28 -9.30
N LEU A 72 0.32 0.12 -10.42
CA LEU A 72 0.30 -1.06 -11.28
C LEU A 72 1.73 -1.54 -11.50
N GLY A 73 2.00 -2.79 -11.16
CA GLY A 73 3.24 -3.49 -11.47
C GLY A 73 2.98 -4.66 -12.42
N LEU A 74 3.87 -4.83 -13.40
CA LEU A 74 3.88 -6.02 -14.25
C LEU A 74 5.31 -6.57 -14.29
N ARG A 75 5.46 -7.83 -13.92
CA ARG A 75 6.76 -8.50 -13.85
C ARG A 75 6.73 -9.79 -14.64
N TRP A 76 7.74 -9.98 -15.49
CA TRP A 76 8.01 -11.25 -16.12
C TRP A 76 8.79 -12.16 -15.16
N GLN A 77 8.36 -13.41 -15.05
CA GLN A 77 8.99 -14.46 -14.28
C GLN A 77 9.17 -15.66 -15.20
N ARG A 78 10.39 -16.23 -15.27
CA ARG A 78 10.59 -17.44 -16.07
C ARG A 78 9.65 -18.56 -15.59
N PRO A 79 8.90 -19.19 -16.50
CA PRO A 79 8.21 -20.44 -16.19
C PRO A 79 9.22 -21.47 -15.69
N GLN A 80 8.88 -22.17 -14.61
CA GLN A 80 9.58 -23.38 -14.17
C GLN A 80 9.00 -24.59 -14.91
#